data_AF-A0A6N7Z888-F1
#
_entry.id   AF-A0A6N7Z888-F1
#
_cell.length_a   1.000
_cell.length_b   1.000
_cell.length_c   1.000
_cell.angle_alpha   90.00
_cell.angle_beta   90.00
_cell.angle_gamma   90.00
#
_symmetry.space_group_name_H-M   'P 1'
#
loop_
_entity.id
_entity.type
_entity.pdbx_description
1 polymer ?
#
loop_
_entity_poly.entity_id
_entity_poly.type
_entity_poly.pdbx_seq_one_letter_code
_entity_poly.pdbx_strand_id
1 'polypeptide(L)' 'MTETKPALVLHLASGGEPLVFALPEEGLPELASRLPLWLEHGSTESVQTKEEFRISVNFAQVAVAYIDDLQRKGKVFGLR' A
#
# COMPACT_ATOMS: atom_id res chain seq x y z
N MET A 1 -14.19 15.11 -12.33
CA MET A 1 -13.76 13.75 -11.92
C MET A 1 -13.02 13.92 -10.61
N THR A 2 -13.40 13.19 -9.56
CA THR A 2 -12.67 13.24 -8.28
C THR A 2 -11.26 12.70 -8.48
N GLU A 3 -10.27 13.55 -8.26
CA GLU A 3 -8.85 13.20 -8.33
C GLU A 3 -8.54 12.17 -7.23
N THR A 4 -8.22 10.93 -7.60
CA THR A 4 -7.84 9.88 -6.64
C THR A 4 -6.37 10.05 -6.25
N LYS A 5 -6.03 9.89 -4.97
CA LYS A 5 -4.63 9.89 -4.50
C LYS A 5 -4.29 8.51 -3.94
N PRO A 6 -4.03 7.53 -4.81
CA PRO A 6 -3.72 6.17 -4.40
C PRO A 6 -2.44 6.12 -3.57
N ALA A 7 -2.45 5.33 -2.51
CA ALA A 7 -1.30 5.11 -1.66
C ALA A 7 -1.23 3.66 -1.20
N LEU A 8 -0.02 3.12 -1.16
CA LEU A 8 0.28 1.85 -0.50
C LEU A 8 0.39 2.11 0.99
N VAL A 9 -0.41 1.42 1.78
CA VAL A 9 -0.39 1.46 3.24
C VAL A 9 0.15 0.14 3.76
N LEU A 10 1.19 0.21 4.60
CA LEU A 10 1.84 -0.95 5.21
C LEU A 10 1.79 -0.84 6.74
N HIS A 11 1.16 -1.83 7.38
CA HIS A 11 1.28 -2.02 8.81
C HIS A 11 2.39 -3.03 9.10
N LEU A 12 3.42 -2.60 9.82
CA LEU A 12 4.53 -3.49 10.19
C LEU A 12 4.12 -4.42 11.34
N ALA A 13 4.65 -5.64 11.32
CA ALA A 13 4.41 -6.64 12.36
C ALA A 13 4.93 -6.19 13.74
N SER A 14 5.92 -5.30 13.78
CA SER A 14 6.41 -4.67 15.02
C SER A 14 5.41 -3.68 15.64
N GLY A 15 4.33 -3.33 14.95
CA GLY A 15 3.42 -2.26 15.33
C GLY A 15 3.97 -0.87 15.02
N GLY A 16 3.22 0.18 15.42
CA GLY A 16 3.53 1.58 15.17
C GLY A 16 2.58 2.25 14.16
N GLU A 17 2.93 3.45 13.73
CA GLU A 17 2.22 4.14 12.65
C GLU A 17 2.46 3.44 11.31
N PRO A 18 1.44 3.30 10.46
CA PRO A 18 1.61 2.67 9.15
C PRO A 18 2.52 3.50 8.26
N LEU A 19 3.34 2.81 7.47
CA LEU A 19 4.09 3.44 6.39
C LEU A 19 3.15 3.67 5.21
N VAL A 20 3.16 4.89 4.66
CA VAL A 20 2.27 5.30 3.58
C VAL A 20 3.11 5.84 2.43
N PHE A 21 2.96 5.23 1.25
CA PHE A 21 3.68 5.62 0.04
C PHE A 21 2.69 6.01 -1.05
N ALA A 22 2.79 7.22 -1.58
CA ALA A 22 1.99 7.63 -2.73
C ALA A 22 2.35 6.77 -3.96
N LEU A 23 1.33 6.30 -4.68
CA LEU A 23 1.49 5.45 -5.86
C LEU A 23 1.18 6.22 -7.15
N PRO A 24 1.81 5.86 -8.28
CA PRO A 24 1.31 6.27 -9.58
C PRO A 24 -0.06 5.61 -9.84
N GLU A 25 -0.88 6.22 -10.69
CA GLU A 25 -2.17 5.61 -11.11
C GLU A 25 -1.94 4.40 -12.04
N GLU A 26 -0.83 4.41 -12.77
CA GLU A 26 -0.43 3.33 -13.65
C GLU A 26 -0.03 2.08 -12.86
N GLY A 27 -0.54 0.92 -13.27
CA GLY A 27 -0.20 -0.38 -12.67
C GLY A 27 -0.89 -0.68 -11.33
N LEU A 28 -1.80 0.17 -10.84
CA LEU A 28 -2.50 -0.07 -9.57
C LEU A 28 -3.26 -1.42 -9.50
N PRO A 29 -4.02 -1.85 -10.52
CA PRO A 29 -4.75 -3.12 -10.43
C PRO A 29 -3.80 -4.32 -10.33
N GLU A 30 -2.68 -4.28 -11.06
CA GLU A 30 -1.64 -5.31 -11.02
C GLU A 30 -0.99 -5.36 -9.64
N LEU A 31 -0.59 -4.21 -9.10
CA LEU A 31 -0.04 -4.12 -7.75
C LEU A 31 -1.02 -4.66 -6.70
N ALA A 32 -2.29 -4.23 -6.76
CA ALA A 32 -3.33 -4.68 -5.84
C ALA A 32 -3.50 -6.21 -5.86
N SER A 33 -3.48 -6.83 -7.04
CA SER A 33 -3.59 -8.28 -7.18
C SER A 33 -2.40 -9.07 -6.64
N ARG A 34 -1.21 -8.45 -6.57
CA ARG A 34 0.03 -9.10 -6.09
C ARG A 34 0.21 -9.01 -4.59
N LEU A 35 -0.34 -7.98 -3.94
CA LEU A 35 -0.18 -7.76 -2.49
C LEU A 35 -0.54 -8.98 -1.63
N PRO A 36 -1.65 -9.72 -1.87
CA PRO A 36 -1.96 -10.91 -1.09
C PRO A 36 -0.87 -11.98 -1.19
N LEU A 37 -0.34 -12.21 -2.40
CA LEU A 37 0.71 -13.19 -2.65
C LEU A 37 2.02 -12.81 -1.96
N TRP A 38 2.40 -11.53 -2.00
CA TRP A 38 3.60 -11.03 -1.34
C TRP A 38 3.51 -11.15 0.18
N LEU A 39 2.33 -10.88 0.76
CA LEU A 39 2.07 -11.10 2.18
C LEU A 39 2.12 -12.59 2.55
N GLU A 40 1.48 -13.46 1.77
CA GLU A 40 1.42 -14.90 2.02
C GLU A 40 2.82 -15.54 1.96
N HIS A 41 3.63 -15.16 0.98
CA HIS A 41 4.98 -15.69 0.82
C HIS A 41 6.04 -14.96 1.63
N GLY A 42 5.73 -13.76 2.14
CA GLY A 42 6.71 -12.90 2.83
C GLY A 42 7.88 -12.48 1.93
N SER A 43 7.67 -12.31 0.62
CA SER A 43 8.76 -11.99 -0.32
C SER A 43 9.30 -10.57 -0.14
N THR A 44 10.52 -10.32 -0.63
CA THR A 44 11.05 -8.95 -0.73
C THR A 44 10.81 -8.42 -2.13
N GLU A 45 10.01 -7.36 -2.25
CA GLU A 45 9.54 -6.86 -3.54
C GLU A 45 9.78 -5.36 -3.66
N SER A 46 9.94 -4.89 -4.89
CA SER A 46 10.20 -3.48 -5.17
C SER A 46 8.98 -2.79 -5.76
N VAL A 47 8.50 -1.74 -5.09
CA VAL A 47 7.33 -0.96 -5.49
C VAL A 47 7.76 0.41 -6.02
N GLN A 48 7.20 0.81 -7.16
CA GLN A 48 7.40 2.14 -7.72
C GLN A 48 6.46 3.13 -7.04
N THR A 49 7.01 4.22 -6.53
CA THR A 49 6.25 5.31 -5.90
C THR A 49 5.98 6.43 -6.91
N LYS A 50 5.03 7.31 -6.57
CA LYS A 50 4.68 8.48 -7.40
C LYS A 50 5.84 9.48 -7.55
N GLU A 51 6.74 9.53 -6.57
CA GLU A 51 7.89 10.43 -6.56
C GLU A 51 9.08 9.88 -7.37
N GLU A 52 8.84 8.94 -8.28
CA GLU A 52 9.84 8.26 -9.10
C GLU A 52 10.86 7.40 -8.32
N PHE A 53 10.76 7.33 -6.99
CA PHE A 53 11.57 6.42 -6.18
C PHE A 53 11.03 5.00 -6.19
N ARG A 54 11.95 4.04 -6.15
CA ARG A 54 11.65 2.63 -5.95
C ARG A 54 11.98 2.22 -4.52
N ILE A 55 10.99 1.73 -3.79
CA ILE A 55 11.17 1.21 -2.44
C ILE A 55 11.26 -0.31 -2.49
N SER A 56 12.12 -0.90 -1.66
CA SER A 56 12.15 -2.36 -1.45
C SER A 56 11.50 -2.68 -0.11
N VAL A 57 10.48 -3.54 -0.14
CA VAL A 57 9.67 -3.91 1.02
C VAL A 57 9.85 -5.38 1.29
N ASN A 58 10.28 -5.72 2.51
CA ASN A 58 10.28 -7.10 2.99
C ASN A 58 8.90 -7.43 3.57
N PHE A 59 8.06 -8.15 2.82
CA PHE A 59 6.70 -8.48 3.23
C PHE A 59 6.63 -9.48 4.40
N ALA A 60 7.72 -10.20 4.72
CA ALA A 60 7.77 -11.01 5.94
C ALA A 60 7.73 -10.17 7.24
N GLN A 61 7.92 -8.85 7.16
CA GLN A 61 7.83 -7.91 8.28
C GLN A 61 6.53 -7.08 8.25
N VAL A 62 5.64 -7.34 7.29
CA VAL A 62 4.40 -6.59 7.09
C VAL A 62 3.23 -7.45 7.57
N ALA A 63 2.47 -6.93 8.53
CA ALA A 63 1.27 -7.60 9.03
C ALA A 63 0.06 -7.39 8.11
N VAL A 64 -0.06 -6.20 7.53
CA VAL A 64 -1.16 -5.85 6.62
C VAL A 64 -0.64 -4.91 5.53
N ALA A 65 -1.02 -5.15 4.28
CA ALA A 65 -0.76 -4.24 3.16
C ALA A 65 -2.02 -4.04 2.33
N TYR A 66 -2.33 -2.80 1.96
CA TYR A 66 -3.45 -2.46 1.09
C TYR A 66 -3.21 -1.15 0.35
N ILE A 67 -3.99 -0.93 -0.71
CA ILE A 67 -4.03 0.36 -1.42
C ILE A 67 -5.25 1.13 -0.91
N ASP A 68 -5.03 2.38 -0.51
CA ASP A 68 -6.08 3.29 -0.10
C ASP A 68 -6.02 4.59 -0.91
N ASP A 69 -7.08 5.37 -0.86
CA ASP A 69 -7.17 6.67 -1.49
C ASP A 69 -7.05 7.76 -0.42
N LEU A 70 -5.93 8.48 -0.38
CA LEU A 70 -5.64 9.47 0.67
C LEU A 70 -6.63 10.64 0.69
N GLN A 71 -7.39 10.87 -0.39
CA GLN A 71 -8.48 11.84 -0.38
C GLN A 71 -9.68 11.38 0.48
N ARG A 72 -9.80 10.07 0.77
CA ARG A 72 -10.85 9.47 1.58
C ARG A 72 -10.57 9.41 3.08
N LYS A 73 -9.52 10.08 3.59
CA LYS A 73 -9.24 10.16 5.05
C LYS A 73 -10.42 10.64 5.94
N GLY A 74 -11.53 11.11 5.37
CA GLY A 74 -12.79 11.40 6.08
C GLY A 74 -13.89 10.32 6.05
N LYS A 75 -13.69 9.17 5.39
CA LYS A 75 -14.67 8.05 5.36
C LYS A 75 -14.02 6.78 5.92
N VAL A 76 -14.25 6.64 7.22
CA VAL A 76 -13.69 5.69 8.19
C VAL A 76 -13.90 4.22 7.79
N PHE A 77 -12.88 3.39 8.05
CA PHE A 77 -13.02 1.92 8.08
C PHE A 77 -13.76 1.51 9.36
N GLY A 78 -14.91 0.83 9.25
CA GLY A 78 -15.67 0.29 10.39
C GLY A 78 -16.92 1.08 10.83
N LEU A 79 -17.35 2.10 10.09
CA LEU A 79 -18.71 2.64 10.26
C LEU A 79 -19.70 1.84 9.41
N ARG A 80 -20.74 1.32 10.07
CA ARG A 80 -21.88 0.60 9.51
C ARG A 80 -22.63 1.40 8.47
#